data_AF-A0A0A8WEA9-F1
#
_entry.id   AF-A0A0A8WEA9-F1
#
_cell.length_a   1.000
_cell.length_b   1.000
_cell.length_c   1.000
_cell.angle_alpha   90.00
_cell.angle_beta   90.00
_cell.angle_gamma   90.00
#
_symmetry.space_group_name_H-M   'P 1'
#
loop_
_entity.id
_entity.type
_entity.pdbx_description
1 polymer ?
#
loop_
_entity_poly.entity_id
_entity_poly.type
_entity_poly.pdbx_seq_one_letter_code
_entity_poly.pdbx_strand_id
1 'polypeptide(L)'
;MSSKYPRSVRRCLPLWALTLEAALILLFYFFTHYDASLEDQKGLVASYQVGQDLTVMAAIGLGFLTSSFRRHSWSSVAFNLFMLALGVQWAILLDGFLSQFPSGKVVITLFSIRLATMSALSVLISVDAVLGKVNLAQLVVMVLVEVTALGNLRMVISNIFNTDYHMNMMHIYVFAAYFGLSVAWCLPKPLPEGTEDKDQTATIPSLSAMLGALFLWMFWPSFNSALLRSPIERKNAVFNTYYAVAVSVVTAISGSSLAHPQGKISKTYVHSAVLAGGVAVGTSCHLIPSPWLAMVLGLVAGLISVGGAK
;
A
#
# COMPACT_ATOMS: atom_id res chain seq x y z
N MET A 1 4.76 26.59 -25.89
CA MET A 1 3.29 26.42 -25.98
C MET A 1 2.76 26.13 -24.58
N SER A 2 1.82 26.96 -24.10
CA SER A 2 1.25 26.88 -22.74
C SER A 2 0.71 25.49 -22.43
N SER A 3 1.04 24.96 -21.25
CA SER A 3 0.46 23.77 -20.65
C SER A 3 -1.08 23.80 -20.80
N LYS A 4 -1.64 22.79 -21.48
CA LYS A 4 -3.10 22.59 -21.68
C LYS A 4 -3.81 22.06 -20.43
N TYR A 5 -3.30 22.33 -19.22
CA TYR A 5 -4.03 22.04 -18.00
C TYR A 5 -4.89 23.26 -17.62
N PRO A 6 -6.20 23.09 -17.37
CA PRO A 6 -7.04 24.20 -16.94
C PRO A 6 -6.47 24.78 -15.63
N ARG A 7 -6.24 26.11 -15.64
CA ARG A 7 -5.64 26.90 -14.53
C ARG A 7 -6.40 26.82 -13.19
N SER A 8 -7.54 26.13 -13.12
CA SER A 8 -8.39 26.07 -11.94
C SER A 8 -9.17 24.75 -11.88
N VAL A 9 -8.96 24.00 -10.80
CA VAL A 9 -9.71 22.79 -10.48
C VAL A 9 -10.96 23.09 -9.61
N ARG A 10 -11.23 24.38 -9.37
CA ARG A 10 -12.15 24.91 -8.34
C ARG A 10 -13.61 24.47 -8.45
N ARG A 11 -14.07 24.06 -9.64
CA ARG A 11 -15.44 23.55 -9.85
C ARG A 11 -15.50 22.08 -10.20
N CYS A 12 -14.56 21.57 -11.00
CA CYS A 12 -14.62 20.21 -11.51
C CYS A 12 -14.35 19.18 -10.39
N LEU A 13 -13.22 19.29 -9.71
CA LEU A 13 -12.79 18.30 -8.73
C LEU A 13 -13.69 18.18 -7.49
N PRO A 14 -14.09 19.26 -6.80
CA PRO A 14 -15.00 19.12 -5.66
C PRO A 14 -16.37 18.57 -6.08
N LEU A 15 -16.86 18.90 -7.28
CA LEU A 15 -18.15 18.42 -7.75
C LEU A 15 -18.10 16.92 -8.09
N TRP A 16 -17.05 16.45 -8.76
CA TRP A 16 -16.84 15.01 -8.99
C TRP A 16 -16.62 14.21 -7.70
N ALA A 17 -15.81 14.73 -6.77
CA ALA A 17 -15.57 14.06 -5.50
C ALA A 17 -16.85 13.96 -4.66
N LEU A 18 -17.62 15.05 -4.54
CA LEU A 18 -18.86 15.06 -3.77
C LEU A 18 -19.97 14.23 -4.42
N THR A 19 -20.06 14.20 -5.74
CA THR A 19 -21.02 13.32 -6.44
C THR A 19 -20.67 11.86 -6.27
N LEU A 20 -19.38 11.50 -6.33
CA LEU A 20 -18.92 10.15 -6.03
C LEU A 20 -19.21 9.75 -4.58
N GLU A 21 -18.93 10.63 -3.62
CA GLU A 21 -19.23 10.40 -2.20
C GLU A 21 -20.73 10.21 -1.97
N ALA A 22 -21.57 11.07 -2.57
CA ALA A 22 -23.02 10.93 -2.48
C ALA A 22 -23.51 9.59 -3.06
N ALA A 23 -22.93 9.15 -4.18
CA ALA A 23 -23.24 7.84 -4.76
C ALA A 23 -22.81 6.70 -3.82
N LEU A 24 -21.63 6.77 -3.22
CA LEU A 24 -21.17 5.77 -2.24
C LEU A 24 -22.09 5.73 -1.02
N ILE A 25 -22.46 6.89 -0.46
CA ILE A 25 -23.41 6.95 0.68
C ILE A 25 -24.73 6.27 0.34
N LEU A 26 -25.29 6.52 -0.85
CA LEU A 26 -26.53 5.86 -1.29
C LEU A 26 -26.33 4.34 -1.42
N LEU A 27 -25.23 3.89 -2.00
CA LEU A 27 -24.92 2.46 -2.10
C LEU A 27 -24.77 1.81 -0.72
N PHE A 28 -24.08 2.45 0.22
CA PHE A 28 -23.97 1.96 1.59
C PHE A 28 -25.35 1.89 2.26
N TYR A 29 -26.17 2.92 2.11
CA TYR A 29 -27.51 2.97 2.69
C TYR A 29 -28.41 1.81 2.21
N PHE A 30 -28.38 1.51 0.90
CA PHE A 30 -29.25 0.47 0.34
C PHE A 30 -28.70 -0.94 0.50
N PHE A 31 -27.38 -1.13 0.38
CA PHE A 31 -26.79 -2.45 0.23
C PHE A 31 -26.00 -2.94 1.44
N THR A 32 -25.73 -2.11 2.45
CA THR A 32 -24.90 -2.52 3.59
C THR A 32 -25.65 -2.53 4.91
N HIS A 33 -25.21 -3.40 5.83
CA HIS A 33 -25.61 -3.38 7.23
C HIS A 33 -24.46 -3.86 8.11
N TYR A 34 -24.46 -3.45 9.38
CA TYR A 34 -23.49 -3.93 10.35
C TYR A 34 -23.85 -5.32 10.84
N ASP A 35 -22.82 -6.12 11.09
CA ASP A 35 -23.01 -7.37 11.82
C ASP A 35 -23.52 -7.06 13.24
N ALA A 36 -24.58 -7.76 13.65
CA ALA A 36 -25.20 -7.62 14.98
C ALA A 36 -24.55 -8.56 16.02
N SER A 37 -23.53 -9.33 15.63
CA SER A 37 -22.86 -10.27 16.52
C SER A 37 -22.11 -9.53 17.65
N LEU A 38 -22.30 -10.00 18.88
CA LEU A 38 -21.54 -9.53 20.04
C LEU A 38 -20.15 -10.17 20.00
N GLU A 39 -19.16 -9.47 19.44
CA GLU A 39 -17.76 -9.90 19.56
C GLU A 39 -17.31 -9.84 21.04
N ASP A 40 -16.55 -10.84 21.48
CA ASP A 40 -15.86 -10.81 22.78
C ASP A 40 -14.99 -9.55 22.88
N GLN A 41 -15.03 -8.86 24.03
CA GLN A 41 -14.36 -7.57 24.23
C GLN A 41 -12.85 -7.65 23.92
N LYS A 42 -12.20 -8.77 24.23
CA LYS A 42 -10.77 -8.99 23.91
C LYS A 42 -10.54 -9.15 22.41
N GLY A 43 -11.43 -9.87 21.72
CA GLY A 43 -11.41 -10.02 20.27
C GLY A 43 -11.58 -8.68 19.57
N LEU A 44 -12.53 -7.86 20.02
CA LEU A 44 -12.80 -6.54 19.49
C LEU A 44 -11.58 -5.59 19.63
N VAL A 45 -10.96 -5.54 20.81
CA VAL A 45 -9.78 -4.70 21.06
C VAL A 45 -8.60 -5.12 20.19
N ALA A 46 -8.29 -6.42 20.12
CA ALA A 46 -7.22 -6.92 19.27
C ALA A 46 -7.50 -6.64 17.79
N SER A 47 -8.77 -6.75 17.40
CA SER A 47 -9.23 -6.49 16.05
C SER A 47 -9.10 -5.02 15.64
N TYR A 48 -9.43 -4.12 16.56
CA TYR A 48 -9.30 -2.68 16.40
C TYR A 48 -7.83 -2.25 16.30
N GLN A 49 -6.95 -2.78 17.16
CA GLN A 49 -5.51 -2.50 17.14
C GLN A 49 -4.88 -2.80 15.78
N VAL A 50 -5.15 -3.98 15.22
CA VAL A 50 -4.64 -4.34 13.88
C VAL A 50 -5.18 -3.38 12.81
N GLY A 51 -6.46 -2.99 12.87
CA GLY A 51 -7.03 -2.03 11.94
C GLY A 51 -6.36 -0.65 12.03
N GLN A 52 -6.04 -0.21 13.24
CA GLN A 52 -5.30 1.03 13.50
C GLN A 52 -3.88 0.95 12.91
N ASP A 53 -3.15 -0.15 13.12
CA ASP A 53 -1.81 -0.36 12.57
C ASP A 53 -1.81 -0.25 11.03
N LEU A 54 -2.76 -0.91 10.36
CA LEU A 54 -2.92 -0.83 8.90
C LEU A 54 -3.19 0.61 8.42
N THR A 55 -4.03 1.34 9.15
CA THR A 55 -4.38 2.72 8.81
C THR A 55 -3.19 3.66 9.00
N VAL A 56 -2.42 3.49 10.07
CA VAL A 56 -1.18 4.25 10.31
C VAL A 56 -0.16 3.94 9.21
N MET A 57 -0.01 2.67 8.84
CA MET A 57 0.88 2.24 7.77
C MET A 57 0.52 2.87 6.42
N ALA A 58 -0.76 2.97 6.10
CA ALA A 58 -1.25 3.59 4.87
C ALA A 58 -1.15 5.12 4.89
N ALA A 59 -1.74 5.76 5.90
CA ALA A 59 -1.88 7.21 5.94
C ALA A 59 -0.55 7.92 6.27
N ILE A 60 0.20 7.39 7.24
CA ILE A 60 1.47 7.98 7.66
C ILE A 60 2.63 7.30 6.94
N GLY A 61 2.69 5.97 6.94
CA GLY A 61 3.80 5.24 6.32
C GLY A 61 3.98 5.57 4.83
N LEU A 62 3.01 5.17 3.99
CA LEU A 62 3.07 5.44 2.54
C LEU A 62 2.92 6.94 2.22
N GLY A 63 2.06 7.66 2.96
CA GLY A 63 1.88 9.10 2.80
C GLY A 63 3.18 9.91 2.95
N PHE A 64 3.99 9.61 3.97
CA PHE A 64 5.28 10.27 4.16
C PHE A 64 6.41 9.66 3.34
N LEU A 65 6.37 8.36 3.00
CA LEU A 65 7.37 7.74 2.12
C LEU A 65 7.37 8.39 0.72
N THR A 66 6.18 8.64 0.18
CA THR A 66 5.97 9.32 -1.12
C THR A 66 6.26 10.83 -1.07
N SER A 67 6.33 11.42 0.11
CA SER A 67 6.57 12.86 0.31
C SER A 67 8.01 13.32 0.04
N SER A 68 8.84 12.47 -0.59
CA SER A 68 10.26 12.71 -0.86
C SER A 68 10.53 13.87 -1.83
N PHE A 69 9.51 14.32 -2.59
CA PHE A 69 9.64 15.44 -3.53
C PHE A 69 9.34 16.82 -2.88
N ARG A 70 10.32 17.73 -2.97
CA ARG A 70 10.38 19.02 -2.26
C ARG A 70 9.18 19.96 -2.52
N ARG A 71 8.60 19.95 -3.73
CA ARG A 71 7.46 20.80 -4.11
C ARG A 71 6.09 20.17 -3.86
N HIS A 72 6.00 18.88 -3.49
CA HIS A 72 4.74 18.14 -3.43
C HIS A 72 4.47 17.41 -2.11
N SER A 73 5.33 17.58 -1.09
CA SER A 73 5.26 16.86 0.20
C SER A 73 3.87 16.94 0.89
N TRP A 74 3.26 18.13 0.99
CA TRP A 74 1.91 18.28 1.57
C TRP A 74 0.81 17.64 0.71
N SER A 75 0.91 17.83 -0.60
CA SER A 75 -0.05 17.25 -1.55
C SER A 75 0.01 15.72 -1.57
N SER A 76 1.19 15.14 -1.37
CA SER A 76 1.40 13.69 -1.33
C SER A 76 0.63 13.06 -0.18
N VAL A 77 0.79 13.58 1.04
CA VAL A 77 0.10 13.06 2.23
C VAL A 77 -1.42 13.23 2.09
N ALA A 78 -1.88 14.40 1.63
CA ALA A 78 -3.31 14.68 1.44
C ALA A 78 -3.95 13.77 0.37
N PHE A 79 -3.27 13.56 -0.77
CA PHE A 79 -3.76 12.68 -1.82
C PHE A 79 -3.76 11.22 -1.37
N ASN A 80 -2.72 10.76 -0.66
CA ASN A 80 -2.68 9.42 -0.09
C ASN A 80 -3.87 9.17 0.85
N LEU A 81 -4.14 10.10 1.77
CA LEU A 81 -5.29 9.98 2.67
C LEU A 81 -6.63 9.97 1.91
N PHE A 82 -6.77 10.82 0.90
CA PHE A 82 -7.96 10.87 0.06
C PHE A 82 -8.18 9.55 -0.70
N MET A 83 -7.14 9.00 -1.32
CA MET A 83 -7.20 7.71 -2.03
C MET A 83 -7.47 6.55 -1.09
N LEU A 84 -6.88 6.56 0.11
CA LEU A 84 -7.14 5.56 1.14
C LEU A 84 -8.62 5.56 1.55
N ALA A 85 -9.18 6.74 1.84
CA ALA A 85 -10.59 6.87 2.24
C ALA A 85 -11.54 6.36 1.15
N LEU A 86 -11.33 6.81 -0.10
CA LEU A 86 -12.13 6.39 -1.24
C LEU A 86 -11.96 4.89 -1.53
N GLY A 87 -10.72 4.40 -1.51
CA GLY A 87 -10.39 3.00 -1.79
C GLY A 87 -11.00 2.04 -0.79
N VAL A 88 -11.03 2.39 0.50
CA VAL A 88 -11.66 1.56 1.55
C VAL A 88 -13.16 1.45 1.31
N GLN A 89 -13.86 2.56 1.09
CA GLN A 89 -15.30 2.56 0.83
C GLN A 89 -15.64 1.72 -0.40
N TRP A 90 -14.89 1.91 -1.48
CA TRP A 90 -15.09 1.18 -2.73
C TRP A 90 -14.77 -0.31 -2.60
N ALA A 91 -13.70 -0.67 -1.90
CA ALA A 91 -13.32 -2.06 -1.67
C ALA A 91 -14.35 -2.82 -0.83
N ILE A 92 -14.95 -2.19 0.20
CA ILE A 92 -16.02 -2.83 0.99
C ILE A 92 -17.22 -3.18 0.11
N LEU A 93 -17.66 -2.24 -0.73
CA LEU A 93 -18.79 -2.46 -1.63
C LEU A 93 -18.48 -3.55 -2.66
N LEU A 94 -17.31 -3.46 -3.30
CA LEU A 94 -16.87 -4.46 -4.28
C LEU A 94 -16.78 -5.86 -3.67
N ASP A 95 -16.07 -6.02 -2.56
CA ASP A 95 -15.92 -7.33 -1.91
C ASP A 95 -17.29 -7.88 -1.48
N GLY A 96 -18.18 -7.01 -0.99
CA GLY A 96 -19.56 -7.35 -0.69
C GLY A 96 -20.35 -7.84 -1.90
N PHE A 97 -20.29 -7.11 -3.03
CA PHE A 97 -20.98 -7.49 -4.27
C PHE A 97 -20.37 -8.72 -4.95
N LEU A 98 -19.07 -8.95 -4.80
CA LEU A 98 -18.40 -10.10 -5.39
C LEU A 98 -18.62 -11.37 -4.58
N SER A 99 -18.62 -11.29 -3.24
CA SER A 99 -18.64 -12.48 -2.37
C SER A 99 -19.97 -12.76 -1.67
N GLN A 100 -20.81 -11.74 -1.42
CA GLN A 100 -22.00 -11.84 -0.57
C GLN A 100 -23.30 -11.53 -1.30
N PHE A 101 -23.29 -11.19 -2.58
CA PHE A 101 -24.49 -10.74 -3.29
C PHE A 101 -25.71 -11.67 -3.27
N PRO A 102 -25.58 -13.02 -3.16
CA PRO A 102 -26.76 -13.88 -3.06
C PRO A 102 -27.68 -13.57 -1.87
N SER A 103 -27.19 -12.91 -0.81
CA SER A 103 -28.00 -12.51 0.35
C SER A 103 -28.75 -11.17 0.17
N GLY A 104 -28.49 -10.44 -0.91
CA GLY A 104 -29.07 -9.12 -1.18
C GLY A 104 -28.53 -7.97 -0.32
N LYS A 105 -27.73 -8.24 0.72
CA LYS A 105 -27.07 -7.23 1.57
C LYS A 105 -25.66 -7.64 1.99
N VAL A 106 -24.75 -6.68 1.94
CA VAL A 106 -23.36 -6.79 2.39
C VAL A 106 -23.28 -6.60 3.91
N VAL A 107 -22.70 -7.58 4.60
CA VAL A 107 -22.43 -7.52 6.05
C VAL A 107 -21.06 -6.88 6.27
N ILE A 108 -21.04 -5.77 7.01
CA ILE A 108 -19.79 -5.09 7.38
C ILE A 108 -19.30 -5.65 8.72
N THR A 109 -18.13 -6.30 8.68
CA THR A 109 -17.40 -6.79 9.85
C THR A 109 -16.06 -6.05 9.99
N LEU A 110 -15.41 -6.16 11.16
CA LEU A 110 -14.05 -5.63 11.32
C LEU A 110 -13.04 -6.29 10.37
N PHE A 111 -13.25 -7.56 10.02
CA PHE A 111 -12.44 -8.23 9.01
C PHE A 111 -12.62 -7.61 7.62
N SER A 112 -13.87 -7.28 7.23
CA SER A 112 -14.17 -6.58 5.97
C SER A 112 -13.42 -5.25 5.87
N ILE A 113 -13.34 -4.48 6.97
CA ILE A 113 -12.60 -3.22 7.01
C ILE A 113 -11.10 -3.45 6.80
N ARG A 114 -10.48 -4.43 7.48
CA ARG A 114 -9.04 -4.73 7.28
C ARG A 114 -8.73 -5.13 5.85
N LEU A 115 -9.57 -5.99 5.28
CA LEU A 115 -9.43 -6.48 3.91
C LEU A 115 -9.55 -5.33 2.89
N ALA A 116 -10.51 -4.43 3.11
CA ALA A 116 -10.70 -3.24 2.31
C ALA A 116 -9.54 -2.25 2.43
N THR A 117 -9.03 -2.02 3.65
CA THR A 117 -7.84 -1.20 3.88
C THR A 117 -6.65 -1.77 3.12
N MET A 118 -6.37 -3.07 3.22
CA MET A 118 -5.30 -3.70 2.46
C MET A 118 -5.48 -3.56 0.94
N SER A 119 -6.71 -3.69 0.43
CA SER A 119 -7.00 -3.42 -0.99
C SER A 119 -6.67 -1.97 -1.37
N ALA A 120 -7.03 -1.00 -0.54
CA ALA A 120 -6.73 0.40 -0.78
C ALA A 120 -5.21 0.69 -0.72
N LEU A 121 -4.45 -0.02 0.13
CA LEU A 121 -2.98 0.09 0.15
C LEU A 121 -2.33 -0.33 -1.18
N SER A 122 -2.92 -1.24 -1.97
CA SER A 122 -2.40 -1.57 -3.30
C SER A 122 -2.27 -0.33 -4.17
N VAL A 123 -3.32 0.50 -4.17
CA VAL A 123 -3.37 1.73 -4.96
C VAL A 123 -2.29 2.69 -4.50
N LEU A 124 -2.08 2.80 -3.18
CA LEU A 124 -1.03 3.66 -2.65
C LEU A 124 0.36 3.21 -3.13
N ILE A 125 0.62 1.90 -3.20
CA ILE A 125 1.86 1.35 -3.78
C ILE A 125 1.97 1.66 -5.28
N SER A 126 0.88 1.47 -6.04
CA SER A 126 0.86 1.73 -7.48
C SER A 126 1.08 3.20 -7.82
N VAL A 127 0.59 4.11 -6.95
CA VAL A 127 0.74 5.56 -7.12
C VAL A 127 2.21 5.99 -7.05
N ASP A 128 3.05 5.27 -6.33
CA ASP A 128 4.50 5.55 -6.23
C ASP A 128 5.16 5.59 -7.62
N ALA A 129 4.69 4.77 -8.56
CA ALA A 129 5.21 4.71 -9.93
C ALA A 129 4.79 5.92 -10.81
N VAL A 130 3.67 6.57 -10.48
CA VAL A 130 3.08 7.67 -11.25
C VAL A 130 3.14 9.03 -10.53
N LEU A 131 3.79 9.07 -9.37
CA LEU A 131 3.86 10.22 -8.50
C LEU A 131 4.41 11.46 -9.24
N GLY A 132 3.73 12.60 -9.07
CA GLY A 132 4.10 13.87 -9.71
C GLY A 132 3.72 14.00 -11.18
N LYS A 133 3.22 12.94 -11.83
CA LYS A 133 2.81 12.95 -13.25
C LYS A 133 1.29 12.99 -13.44
N VAL A 134 0.54 12.69 -12.38
CA VAL A 134 -0.92 12.56 -12.41
C VAL A 134 -1.60 13.59 -11.52
N ASN A 135 -2.79 14.03 -11.91
CA ASN A 135 -3.63 14.90 -11.09
C ASN A 135 -4.60 14.07 -10.22
N LEU A 136 -5.22 14.73 -9.23
CA LEU A 136 -6.13 14.06 -8.29
C LEU A 136 -7.36 13.41 -8.96
N ALA A 137 -7.85 13.95 -10.08
CA ALA A 137 -8.96 13.31 -10.81
C ALA A 137 -8.53 12.00 -11.49
N GLN A 138 -7.31 11.94 -12.03
CA GLN A 138 -6.73 10.70 -12.55
C GLN A 138 -6.47 9.68 -11.44
N LEU A 139 -6.06 10.14 -10.25
CA LEU A 139 -5.91 9.29 -9.07
C LEU A 139 -7.25 8.67 -8.62
N VAL A 140 -8.35 9.43 -8.64
CA VAL A 140 -9.71 8.89 -8.37
C VAL A 140 -10.03 7.74 -9.32
N VAL A 141 -9.79 7.93 -10.63
CA VAL A 141 -10.05 6.89 -11.63
C VAL A 141 -9.16 5.67 -11.39
N MET A 142 -7.88 5.90 -11.07
CA MET A 142 -6.93 4.84 -10.74
C MET A 142 -7.40 4.00 -9.54
N VAL A 143 -7.85 4.64 -8.45
CA VAL A 143 -8.43 3.95 -7.28
C VAL A 143 -9.59 3.05 -7.69
N LEU A 144 -10.55 3.57 -8.45
CA LEU A 144 -11.73 2.81 -8.85
C LEU A 144 -11.37 1.61 -9.73
N VAL A 145 -10.49 1.80 -10.72
CA VAL A 145 -10.09 0.73 -11.65
C VAL A 145 -9.24 -0.32 -10.95
N GLU A 146 -8.23 0.09 -10.19
CA GLU A 146 -7.27 -0.82 -9.56
C GLU A 146 -7.92 -1.68 -8.49
N VAL A 147 -8.73 -1.09 -7.60
CA VAL A 147 -9.43 -1.86 -6.56
C VAL A 147 -10.43 -2.82 -7.18
N THR A 148 -11.11 -2.43 -8.28
CA THR A 148 -12.00 -3.34 -9.02
C THR A 148 -11.22 -4.50 -9.62
N ALA A 149 -10.10 -4.22 -10.30
CA ALA A 149 -9.25 -5.25 -10.90
C ALA A 149 -8.70 -6.21 -9.84
N LEU A 150 -8.25 -5.68 -8.69
CA LEU A 150 -7.76 -6.48 -7.58
C LEU A 150 -8.87 -7.34 -6.96
N GLY A 151 -10.06 -6.79 -6.73
CA GLY A 151 -11.21 -7.54 -6.20
C GLY A 151 -11.60 -8.72 -7.10
N ASN A 152 -11.68 -8.48 -8.42
CA ASN A 152 -11.95 -9.53 -9.39
C ASN A 152 -10.83 -10.57 -9.46
N LEU A 153 -9.56 -10.14 -9.47
CA LEU A 153 -8.41 -11.04 -9.45
C LEU A 153 -8.45 -11.95 -8.22
N ARG A 154 -8.72 -11.39 -7.04
CA ARG A 154 -8.85 -12.15 -5.80
C ARG A 154 -9.97 -13.17 -5.88
N MET A 155 -11.14 -12.79 -6.39
CA MET A 155 -12.26 -13.73 -6.57
C MET A 155 -11.87 -14.88 -7.49
N VAL A 156 -11.27 -14.59 -8.65
CA VAL A 156 -10.86 -15.61 -9.62
C VAL A 156 -9.83 -16.57 -9.02
N ILE A 157 -8.79 -16.04 -8.35
CA ILE A 157 -7.77 -16.86 -7.70
C ILE A 157 -8.38 -17.75 -6.62
N SER A 158 -9.27 -17.19 -5.78
CA SER A 158 -9.94 -17.95 -4.72
C SER A 158 -10.81 -19.06 -5.29
N ASN A 159 -11.58 -18.78 -6.36
CA ASN A 159 -12.45 -19.77 -6.99
C ASN A 159 -11.69 -20.90 -7.70
N ILE A 160 -10.53 -20.61 -8.31
CA ILE A 160 -9.75 -21.60 -9.06
C ILE A 160 -8.84 -22.42 -8.14
N PHE A 161 -8.11 -21.75 -7.24
CA PHE A 161 -7.05 -22.38 -6.44
C PHE A 161 -7.47 -22.71 -5.01
N ASN A 162 -8.69 -22.33 -4.60
CA ASN A 162 -9.21 -22.53 -3.24
C ASN A 162 -8.23 -22.04 -2.15
N THR A 163 -7.59 -20.89 -2.41
CA THR A 163 -6.56 -20.32 -1.54
C THR A 163 -7.15 -19.47 -0.43
N ASP A 164 -6.46 -19.45 0.72
CA ASP A 164 -6.82 -18.59 1.84
C ASP A 164 -6.68 -17.11 1.52
N TYR A 165 -7.54 -16.29 2.16
CA TYR A 165 -7.54 -14.83 2.01
C TYR A 165 -6.17 -14.18 2.28
N HIS A 166 -5.40 -14.70 3.23
CA HIS A 166 -4.05 -14.22 3.53
C HIS A 166 -3.11 -14.40 2.33
N MET A 167 -3.05 -15.61 1.77
CA MET A 167 -2.22 -15.91 0.61
C MET A 167 -2.61 -15.08 -0.60
N ASN A 168 -3.92 -14.96 -0.85
CA ASN A 168 -4.47 -14.18 -1.96
C ASN A 168 -4.11 -12.69 -1.82
N MET A 169 -4.15 -12.15 -0.59
CA MET A 169 -3.80 -10.77 -0.33
C MET A 169 -2.30 -10.47 -0.35
N MET A 170 -1.42 -11.43 -0.09
CA MET A 170 0.02 -11.15 -0.10
C MET A 170 0.61 -11.05 -1.52
N HIS A 171 -0.13 -11.44 -2.56
CA HIS A 171 0.22 -11.19 -3.97
C HIS A 171 -0.04 -9.74 -4.41
N ILE A 172 -0.63 -8.92 -3.53
CA ILE A 172 -0.97 -7.52 -3.79
C ILE A 172 0.24 -6.66 -4.16
N TYR A 173 1.41 -6.95 -3.57
CA TYR A 173 2.64 -6.18 -3.85
C TYR A 173 3.07 -6.30 -5.30
N VAL A 174 2.98 -7.52 -5.84
CA VAL A 174 3.33 -7.82 -7.23
C VAL A 174 2.30 -7.19 -8.17
N PHE A 175 1.01 -7.39 -7.88
CA PHE A 175 -0.07 -6.78 -8.64
C PHE A 175 0.05 -5.26 -8.71
N ALA A 176 0.19 -4.60 -7.55
CA ALA A 176 0.30 -3.15 -7.45
C ALA A 176 1.54 -2.62 -8.19
N ALA A 177 2.71 -3.23 -7.96
CA ALA A 177 3.93 -2.81 -8.64
C ALA A 177 3.81 -2.84 -10.17
N TYR A 178 3.24 -3.92 -10.73
CA TYR A 178 3.05 -4.04 -12.17
C TYR A 178 1.90 -3.17 -12.69
N PHE A 179 0.82 -3.00 -11.92
CA PHE A 179 -0.28 -2.11 -12.28
C PHE A 179 0.20 -0.67 -12.35
N GLY A 180 0.86 -0.17 -11.30
CA GLY A 180 1.45 1.16 -11.26
C GLY A 180 2.45 1.40 -12.39
N LEU A 181 3.33 0.43 -12.68
CA LEU A 181 4.28 0.53 -13.80
C LEU A 181 3.58 0.57 -15.15
N SER A 182 2.51 -0.22 -15.33
CA SER A 182 1.70 -0.23 -16.55
C SER A 182 1.01 1.12 -16.77
N VAL A 183 0.43 1.71 -15.72
CA VAL A 183 -0.15 3.06 -15.78
C VAL A 183 0.93 4.09 -16.10
N ALA A 184 2.09 4.02 -15.45
CA ALA A 184 3.22 4.91 -15.72
C ALA A 184 3.70 4.84 -17.17
N TRP A 185 3.65 3.66 -17.79
CA TRP A 185 4.01 3.47 -19.20
C TRP A 185 2.96 4.02 -20.17
N CYS A 186 1.68 3.95 -19.80
CA CYS A 186 0.57 4.52 -20.58
C CYS A 186 0.49 6.06 -20.51
N LEU A 187 1.13 6.70 -19.53
CA LEU A 187 1.16 8.15 -19.43
C LEU A 187 2.03 8.77 -20.54
N PRO A 188 1.65 9.95 -21.07
CA PRO A 188 2.44 10.64 -22.08
C PRO A 188 3.87 10.86 -21.60
N LYS A 189 4.87 10.58 -22.47
CA LYS A 189 6.26 10.92 -22.18
C LYS A 189 6.38 12.42 -21.93
N PRO A 190 7.19 12.86 -20.94
CA PRO A 190 7.48 14.27 -20.77
C PRO A 190 8.01 14.85 -22.09
N LEU A 191 7.61 16.07 -22.44
CA LEU A 191 8.28 16.80 -23.53
C LEU A 191 9.77 16.91 -23.18
N PRO A 192 10.69 16.83 -24.15
CA PRO A 192 12.09 17.17 -23.90
C PRO A 192 12.15 18.65 -23.50
N GLU A 193 12.41 18.93 -22.23
CA GLU A 193 12.53 20.30 -21.73
C GLU A 193 13.92 20.85 -22.02
N GLY A 194 13.95 21.88 -22.86
CA GLY A 194 15.05 22.83 -22.90
C GLY A 194 15.16 23.56 -21.56
N THR A 195 16.40 23.86 -21.18
CA THR A 195 16.82 24.43 -19.89
C THR A 195 16.47 23.55 -18.70
N GLU A 196 17.35 22.57 -18.46
CA GLU A 196 17.55 21.90 -17.19
C GLU A 196 17.58 22.93 -16.05
N ASP A 197 16.44 23.16 -15.42
CA ASP A 197 16.40 23.56 -14.02
C ASP A 197 16.74 22.29 -13.25
N LYS A 198 18.03 21.93 -13.34
CA LYS A 198 18.75 20.89 -12.61
C LYS A 198 17.82 20.13 -11.67
N ASP A 199 17.45 18.92 -12.08
CA ASP A 199 17.07 17.80 -11.20
C ASP A 199 18.26 17.39 -10.29
N GLN A 200 18.99 18.39 -9.78
CA GLN A 200 19.81 18.31 -8.59
C GLN A 200 18.87 17.93 -7.46
N THR A 201 18.72 16.62 -7.24
CA THR A 201 19.43 15.91 -6.17
C THR A 201 20.06 16.86 -5.12
N ALA A 202 19.25 17.71 -4.49
CA ALA A 202 19.68 18.67 -3.49
C ALA A 202 18.56 18.90 -2.46
N THR A 203 18.48 17.91 -1.57
CA THR A 203 18.37 18.12 -0.12
C THR A 203 16.97 18.48 0.44
N ILE A 204 16.23 17.38 0.74
CA ILE A 204 15.42 17.08 1.95
C ILE A 204 13.93 17.53 1.94
N PRO A 205 12.99 16.67 2.43
CA PRO A 205 13.17 15.85 3.62
C PRO A 205 13.35 14.35 3.43
N SER A 206 14.61 13.93 3.38
CA SER A 206 14.97 12.54 3.73
C SER A 206 14.46 12.14 5.10
N LEU A 207 14.14 13.09 5.99
CA LEU A 207 13.50 12.84 7.27
C LEU A 207 12.01 12.47 7.14
N SER A 208 11.26 13.08 6.22
CA SER A 208 9.85 12.73 6.01
C SER A 208 9.74 11.36 5.37
N ALA A 209 10.53 11.09 4.32
CA ALA A 209 10.60 9.76 3.72
C ALA A 209 11.12 8.70 4.70
N MET A 210 12.09 9.03 5.56
CA MET A 210 12.54 8.11 6.61
C MET A 210 11.47 7.88 7.67
N LEU A 211 10.70 8.91 8.04
CA LEU A 211 9.59 8.77 8.96
C LEU A 211 8.55 7.80 8.40
N GLY A 212 8.18 7.94 7.13
CA GLY A 212 7.34 6.98 6.42
C GLY A 212 7.88 5.56 6.48
N ALA A 213 9.16 5.37 6.12
CA ALA A 213 9.82 4.08 6.17
C ALA A 213 9.86 3.46 7.59
N LEU A 214 10.04 4.26 8.64
CA LEU A 214 10.01 3.80 10.03
C LEU A 214 8.63 3.31 10.45
N PHE A 215 7.57 4.05 10.09
CA PHE A 215 6.20 3.63 10.35
C PHE A 215 5.85 2.33 9.60
N LEU A 216 6.27 2.21 8.34
CA LEU A 216 6.12 0.97 7.58
C LEU A 216 6.86 -0.20 8.25
N TRP A 217 8.12 -0.01 8.61
CA TRP A 217 8.95 -1.04 9.25
C TRP A 217 8.35 -1.53 10.57
N MET A 218 7.88 -0.59 11.42
CA MET A 218 7.30 -0.89 12.74
C MET A 218 5.99 -1.68 12.65
N PHE A 219 5.13 -1.36 11.68
CA PHE A 219 3.81 -1.97 11.55
C PHE A 219 3.74 -3.13 10.55
N TRP A 220 4.83 -3.44 9.85
CA TRP A 220 4.89 -4.55 8.90
C TRP A 220 4.49 -5.92 9.51
N PRO A 221 4.92 -6.28 10.74
CA PRO A 221 4.48 -7.53 11.37
C PRO A 221 2.97 -7.60 11.59
N SER A 222 2.33 -6.47 11.93
CA SER A 222 0.86 -6.39 12.03
C SER A 222 0.21 -6.56 10.66
N PHE A 223 0.77 -5.95 9.61
CA PHE A 223 0.27 -6.11 8.24
C PHE A 223 0.30 -7.58 7.78
N ASN A 224 1.46 -8.24 7.89
CA ASN A 224 1.62 -9.62 7.44
C ASN A 224 0.79 -10.62 8.25
N SER A 225 0.36 -10.28 9.47
CA SER A 225 -0.46 -11.15 10.33
C SER A 225 -1.96 -10.80 10.37
N ALA A 226 -2.38 -9.69 9.74
CA ALA A 226 -3.71 -9.10 9.91
C ALA A 226 -4.88 -10.00 9.46
N LEU A 227 -4.63 -10.84 8.46
CA LEU A 227 -5.64 -11.72 7.83
C LEU A 227 -5.57 -13.18 8.28
N LEU A 228 -4.58 -13.53 9.10
CA LEU A 228 -4.44 -14.90 9.62
C LEU A 228 -5.45 -15.14 10.74
N ARG A 229 -6.09 -16.31 10.72
CA ARG A 229 -7.12 -16.69 11.72
C ARG A 229 -6.52 -17.45 12.90
N SER A 230 -5.57 -18.34 12.65
CA SER A 230 -4.93 -19.15 13.68
C SER A 230 -4.02 -18.30 14.57
N PRO A 231 -4.18 -18.34 15.91
CA PRO A 231 -3.30 -17.61 16.84
C PRO A 231 -1.82 -18.00 16.70
N ILE A 232 -1.54 -19.27 16.41
CA ILE A 232 -0.17 -19.78 16.27
C ILE A 232 0.45 -19.24 14.96
N GLU A 233 -0.29 -19.27 13.86
CA GLU A 233 0.16 -18.72 12.58
C GLU A 233 0.38 -17.22 12.66
N ARG A 234 -0.53 -16.49 13.31
CA ARG A 234 -0.38 -15.05 13.58
C ARG A 234 0.90 -14.76 14.35
N LYS A 235 1.16 -15.50 15.43
CA LYS A 235 2.38 -15.36 16.23
C LYS A 235 3.63 -15.60 15.39
N ASN A 236 3.63 -16.69 14.61
CA ASN A 236 4.77 -17.03 13.74
C ASN A 236 4.99 -15.96 12.66
N ALA A 237 3.91 -15.46 12.03
CA ALA A 237 3.98 -14.39 11.05
C ALA A 237 4.59 -13.10 11.62
N VAL A 238 4.23 -12.72 12.86
CA VAL A 238 4.81 -11.57 13.54
C VAL A 238 6.32 -11.76 13.74
N PHE A 239 6.74 -12.88 14.31
CA PHE A 239 8.16 -13.15 14.55
C PHE A 239 8.97 -13.19 13.26
N ASN A 240 8.53 -13.98 12.28
CA ASN A 240 9.25 -14.14 11.02
C ASN A 240 9.32 -12.83 10.25
N THR A 241 8.25 -12.05 10.21
CA THR A 241 8.26 -10.73 9.59
C THR A 241 9.24 -9.79 10.29
N TYR A 242 9.22 -9.76 11.62
CA TYR A 242 10.13 -8.91 12.41
C TYR A 242 11.60 -9.24 12.13
N TYR A 243 11.97 -10.52 12.15
CA TYR A 243 13.34 -10.95 11.84
C TYR A 243 13.74 -10.62 10.40
N ALA A 244 12.85 -10.81 9.43
CA ALA A 244 13.11 -10.48 8.03
C ALA A 244 13.35 -8.98 7.82
N VAL A 245 12.50 -8.11 8.36
CA VAL A 245 12.68 -6.65 8.23
C VAL A 245 13.89 -6.14 9.01
N ALA A 246 14.24 -6.76 10.14
CA ALA A 246 15.44 -6.40 10.90
C ALA A 246 16.72 -6.68 10.09
N VAL A 247 16.81 -7.86 9.45
CA VAL A 247 17.95 -8.20 8.60
C VAL A 247 17.97 -7.36 7.32
N SER A 248 16.80 -7.06 6.75
CA SER A 248 16.69 -6.18 5.59
C SER A 248 17.29 -4.79 5.86
N VAL A 249 17.11 -4.23 7.06
CA VAL A 249 17.70 -2.93 7.45
C VAL A 249 19.22 -2.98 7.46
N VAL A 250 19.80 -3.98 8.14
CA VAL A 250 21.26 -4.14 8.20
C VAL A 250 21.83 -4.30 6.80
N THR A 251 21.18 -5.14 5.99
CA THR A 251 21.56 -5.40 4.60
C THR A 251 21.45 -4.15 3.74
N ALA A 252 20.38 -3.37 3.88
CA ALA A 252 20.18 -2.13 3.12
C ALA A 252 21.29 -1.12 3.41
N ILE A 253 21.66 -0.93 4.67
CA ILE A 253 22.70 0.02 5.08
C ILE A 253 24.09 -0.46 4.62
N SER A 254 24.43 -1.72 4.89
CA SER A 254 25.71 -2.30 4.49
C SER A 254 25.85 -2.38 2.97
N GLY A 255 24.81 -2.86 2.28
CA GLY A 255 24.75 -2.94 0.83
C GLY A 255 24.81 -1.57 0.16
N SER A 256 24.12 -0.56 0.73
CA SER A 256 24.21 0.81 0.24
C SER A 256 25.63 1.35 0.32
N SER A 257 26.34 1.09 1.42
CA SER A 257 27.74 1.53 1.57
C SER A 257 28.64 0.85 0.55
N LEU A 258 28.48 -0.47 0.38
CA LEU A 258 29.26 -1.27 -0.57
C LEU A 258 29.02 -0.87 -2.03
N ALA A 259 27.78 -0.52 -2.38
CA ALA A 259 27.40 -0.14 -3.75
C ALA A 259 27.84 1.29 -4.12
N HIS A 260 28.11 2.16 -3.14
CA HIS A 260 28.48 3.54 -3.38
C HIS A 260 29.99 3.68 -3.67
N PRO A 261 30.41 4.36 -4.76
CA PRO A 261 31.83 4.47 -5.14
C PRO A 261 32.75 5.05 -4.05
N GLN A 262 32.19 5.83 -3.12
CA GLN A 262 32.89 6.44 -1.99
C GLN A 262 32.55 5.82 -0.61
N GLY A 263 31.83 4.69 -0.55
CA GLY A 263 31.43 4.08 0.72
C GLY A 263 30.40 4.87 1.54
N LYS A 264 29.63 5.76 0.90
CA LYS A 264 28.62 6.59 1.57
C LYS A 264 27.26 5.90 1.57
N ILE A 265 26.49 6.10 2.63
CA ILE A 265 25.12 5.61 2.72
C ILE A 265 24.23 6.51 1.85
N SER A 266 23.69 5.96 0.77
CA SER A 266 22.75 6.63 -0.11
C SER A 266 21.34 6.46 0.43
N LYS A 267 20.65 7.60 0.57
CA LYS A 267 19.27 7.64 1.06
C LYS A 267 18.32 6.87 0.14
N THR A 268 18.56 6.92 -1.18
CA THR A 268 17.73 6.26 -2.19
C THR A 268 17.73 4.74 -2.03
N TYR A 269 18.88 4.14 -1.71
CA TYR A 269 18.98 2.70 -1.49
C TYR A 269 18.34 2.27 -0.16
N VAL A 270 18.49 3.10 0.87
CA VAL A 270 18.01 2.75 2.22
C VAL A 270 16.50 2.81 2.34
N HIS A 271 15.81 3.81 1.77
CA HIS A 271 14.36 3.98 1.99
C HIS A 271 13.50 2.78 1.53
N SER A 272 13.86 2.15 0.40
CA SER A 272 13.12 1.00 -0.13
C SER A 272 13.67 -0.34 0.37
N ALA A 273 15.00 -0.48 0.46
CA ALA A 273 15.61 -1.76 0.82
C ALA A 273 15.41 -2.16 2.29
N VAL A 274 15.18 -1.20 3.20
CA VAL A 274 14.86 -1.51 4.61
C VAL A 274 13.54 -2.25 4.78
N LEU A 275 12.64 -2.18 3.79
CA LEU A 275 11.30 -2.77 3.81
C LEU A 275 11.20 -4.07 3.01
N ALA A 276 12.21 -4.37 2.16
CA ALA A 276 12.17 -5.48 1.21
C ALA A 276 11.93 -6.84 1.87
N GLY A 277 12.54 -7.10 3.04
CA GLY A 277 12.33 -8.33 3.79
C GLY A 277 10.87 -8.55 4.20
N GLY A 278 10.14 -7.48 4.53
CA GLY A 278 8.73 -7.55 4.92
C GLY A 278 7.83 -7.94 3.75
N VAL A 279 8.09 -7.38 2.57
CA VAL A 279 7.43 -7.76 1.31
C VAL A 279 7.74 -9.23 0.97
N ALA A 280 9.00 -9.62 1.04
CA ALA A 280 9.47 -10.94 0.60
C ALA A 280 8.88 -12.09 1.43
N VAL A 281 8.71 -11.92 2.74
CA VAL A 281 8.11 -12.96 3.60
C VAL A 281 6.59 -12.90 3.67
N GLY A 282 5.93 -11.94 3.01
CA GLY A 282 4.49 -11.69 3.15
C GLY A 282 3.63 -12.96 3.08
N THR A 283 3.75 -13.72 1.99
CA THR A 283 3.00 -14.97 1.77
C THR A 283 3.41 -16.06 2.75
N SER A 284 4.72 -16.28 2.96
CA SER A 284 5.26 -17.43 3.69
C SER A 284 5.46 -17.21 5.19
N CYS A 285 5.21 -16.00 5.71
CA CYS A 285 5.59 -15.61 7.08
C CYS A 285 5.04 -16.53 8.17
N HIS A 286 3.84 -17.10 8.01
CA HIS A 286 3.25 -18.01 9.00
C HIS A 286 3.74 -19.46 8.88
N LEU A 287 4.26 -19.84 7.70
CA LEU A 287 4.71 -21.20 7.39
C LEU A 287 6.17 -21.43 7.75
N ILE A 288 6.96 -20.37 7.93
CA ILE A 288 8.39 -20.48 8.25
C ILE A 288 8.55 -21.04 9.67
N PRO A 289 9.12 -22.24 9.83
CA PRO A 289 9.19 -22.91 11.13
C PRO A 289 10.34 -22.41 12.01
N SER A 290 11.35 -21.77 11.41
CA SER A 290 12.57 -21.37 12.11
C SER A 290 13.02 -19.94 11.75
N PRO A 291 13.40 -19.10 12.73
CA PRO A 291 13.72 -17.69 12.50
C PRO A 291 14.82 -17.41 11.49
N TRP A 292 15.85 -18.27 11.42
CA TRP A 292 17.00 -18.07 10.54
C TRP A 292 16.60 -18.09 9.05
N LEU A 293 15.55 -18.83 8.68
CA LEU A 293 15.02 -18.83 7.32
C LEU A 293 14.45 -17.47 6.95
N ALA A 294 13.67 -16.87 7.86
CA ALA A 294 13.13 -15.53 7.67
C ALA A 294 14.25 -14.47 7.59
N MET A 295 15.30 -14.64 8.40
CA MET A 295 16.50 -13.80 8.33
C MET A 295 17.21 -13.89 6.97
N VAL A 296 17.39 -15.10 6.43
CA VAL A 296 17.97 -15.31 5.10
C VAL A 296 17.12 -14.68 4.01
N LEU A 297 15.80 -14.83 4.07
CA LEU A 297 14.88 -14.17 3.12
C LEU A 297 15.01 -12.65 3.19
N GLY A 298 15.11 -12.07 4.40
CA GLY A 298 15.35 -10.64 4.60
C GLY A 298 16.68 -10.17 4.02
N LEU A 299 17.76 -10.94 4.20
CA LEU A 299 19.08 -10.66 3.63
C LEU A 299 19.03 -10.65 2.10
N VAL A 300 18.49 -11.71 1.49
CA VAL A 300 18.42 -11.84 0.03
C VAL A 300 17.56 -10.73 -0.56
N ALA A 301 16.39 -10.46 0.02
CA ALA A 301 15.50 -9.40 -0.42
C ALA A 301 16.16 -8.01 -0.32
N GLY A 302 16.85 -7.73 0.78
CA GLY A 302 17.60 -6.48 0.96
C GLY A 302 18.69 -6.30 -0.10
N LEU A 303 19.47 -7.35 -0.39
CA LEU A 303 20.51 -7.30 -1.44
C LEU A 303 19.92 -7.09 -2.83
N ILE A 304 18.84 -7.78 -3.18
CA ILE A 304 18.15 -7.60 -4.47
C ILE A 304 17.62 -6.18 -4.59
N SER A 305 17.01 -5.64 -3.53
CA SER A 305 16.48 -4.28 -3.54
C SER A 305 17.57 -3.21 -3.68
N VAL A 306 18.74 -3.40 -3.05
CA VAL A 306 19.90 -2.50 -3.25
C VAL A 306 20.44 -2.63 -4.68
N GLY A 307 20.54 -3.85 -5.20
CA GLY A 307 21.04 -4.11 -6.55
C GLY A 307 20.15 -3.54 -7.64
N GLY A 308 18.83 -3.61 -7.49
CA GLY A 308 17.87 -3.07 -8.47
C GLY A 308 17.76 -1.54 -8.48
N ALA A 309 18.24 -0.88 -7.43
CA ALA A 309 18.26 0.58 -7.36
C ALA A 309 19.53 1.20 -7.97
N LYS A 310 20.57 0.40 -8.23
CA LYS A 310 21.83 0.80 -8.84
C LYS A 310 21.70 0.91 -10.37
#